data_AF-H2YZ49-F1
#
_entry.id   AF-H2YZ49-F1
#
_cell.length_a   1.000
_cell.length_b   1.000
_cell.length_c   1.000
_cell.angle_alpha   90.00
_cell.angle_beta   90.00
_cell.angle_gamma   90.00
#
_symmetry.space_group_name_H-M   'P 1'
#
loop_
_entity.id
_entity.type
_entity.pdbx_description
1 polymer ?
#
loop_
_entity_poly.entity_id
_entity_poly.type
_entity_poly.pdbx_seq_one_letter_code
_entity_poly.pdbx_strand_id
1 'polypeptide(L)'
;MSDMDDGDFMCDSDVDYDLEYSEDDNSEPDVDLENQYYNSKSLKEDDAALALESFQRVLDLEEQKGEWGFKALKQMAKINFKLG
;
A
#
# COMPACT_ATOMS: atom_id res chain seq x y z
N MET A 1 -19.50 -37.70 -41.96
CA MET A 1 -19.94 -38.11 -40.61
C MET A 1 -18.70 -38.06 -39.74
N SER A 2 -18.51 -36.95 -39.02
CA SER A 2 -17.46 -36.79 -38.03
C SER A 2 -18.07 -35.96 -36.92
N ASP A 3 -18.19 -36.63 -35.79
CA ASP A 3 -18.99 -36.39 -34.60
C ASP A 3 -18.99 -34.98 -34.03
N MET A 4 -20.17 -34.61 -33.53
CA MET A 4 -20.35 -33.68 -32.41
C MET A 4 -19.43 -34.12 -31.26
N ASP A 5 -18.39 -33.33 -30.98
CA ASP A 5 -17.76 -33.29 -29.67
C ASP A 5 -18.35 -32.08 -28.93
N ASP A 6 -19.62 -32.24 -28.52
CA ASP A 6 -20.43 -31.28 -27.76
C ASP A 6 -20.22 -31.56 -26.25
N GLY A 7 -18.98 -31.41 -25.77
CA GLY A 7 -18.59 -31.83 -24.42
C GLY A 7 -17.61 -30.91 -23.68
N ASP A 8 -16.83 -30.09 -24.37
CA ASP A 8 -15.77 -29.26 -23.76
C ASP A 8 -16.15 -27.78 -23.62
N PHE A 9 -17.45 -27.46 -23.57
CA PHE A 9 -17.92 -26.22 -22.91
C PHE A 9 -18.25 -26.52 -21.45
N MET A 10 -17.29 -27.12 -20.74
CA MET A 10 -17.21 -26.98 -19.29
C MET A 10 -16.95 -25.50 -19.03
N CYS A 11 -18.04 -24.73 -18.94
CA CYS A 11 -18.06 -23.50 -18.17
C CYS A 11 -17.68 -23.92 -16.75
N ASP A 12 -16.37 -23.99 -16.52
CA ASP A 12 -15.79 -24.13 -15.20
C ASP A 12 -16.26 -22.91 -14.43
N SER A 13 -17.38 -23.09 -13.75
CA SER A 13 -18.01 -22.16 -12.84
C SER A 13 -17.12 -21.83 -11.63
N ASP A 14 -15.86 -22.29 -11.63
CA ASP A 14 -14.80 -21.98 -10.68
C ASP A 14 -13.74 -21.01 -11.22
N VAL A 15 -14.00 -20.31 -12.33
CA VAL A 15 -13.44 -18.94 -12.46
C VAL A 15 -14.30 -17.97 -11.66
N ASP A 16 -14.28 -18.16 -10.34
CA ASP A 16 -14.25 -17.03 -9.40
C ASP A 16 -12.89 -16.32 -9.59
N TYR A 17 -12.67 -15.85 -10.82
CA TYR A 17 -11.70 -14.84 -11.10
C TYR A 17 -12.34 -13.59 -10.51
N ASP A 18 -12.19 -13.47 -9.18
CA ASP A 18 -12.22 -12.23 -8.43
C ASP A 18 -11.09 -11.36 -8.98
N LEU A 19 -11.20 -11.01 -10.27
CA LEU A 19 -10.67 -9.79 -10.81
C LEU A 19 -11.50 -8.69 -10.16
N GLU A 20 -11.26 -8.48 -8.86
CA GLU A 20 -10.99 -7.13 -8.41
C GLU A 20 -9.89 -6.63 -9.37
N TYR A 21 -10.34 -6.06 -10.49
CA TYR A 21 -9.64 -4.94 -11.07
C TYR A 21 -9.36 -4.07 -9.85
N SER A 22 -8.09 -4.04 -9.44
CA SER A 22 -7.61 -2.99 -8.58
C SER A 22 -7.84 -1.73 -9.41
N GLU A 23 -9.04 -1.14 -9.33
CA GLU A 23 -9.42 0.10 -9.99
C GLU A 23 -8.52 1.27 -9.51
N ASP A 24 -7.55 0.98 -8.64
CA ASP A 24 -6.63 1.92 -8.01
C ASP A 24 -5.19 1.91 -8.59
N ASP A 25 -4.92 1.26 -9.73
CA ASP A 25 -3.63 1.47 -10.44
C ASP A 25 -3.70 2.61 -11.46
N ASN A 26 -4.50 3.65 -11.16
CA ASN A 26 -4.47 4.95 -11.85
C ASN A 26 -4.10 6.11 -10.92
N SER A 27 -3.60 5.81 -9.72
CA SER A 27 -3.07 6.84 -8.85
C SER A 27 -1.73 7.31 -9.40
N GLU A 28 -1.68 8.58 -9.82
CA GLU A 28 -0.43 9.27 -10.11
C GLU A 28 0.59 8.93 -9.01
N PRO A 29 1.89 8.74 -9.32
CA PRO A 29 2.85 8.43 -8.28
C PRO A 29 2.75 9.50 -7.19
N ASP A 30 2.45 9.10 -5.95
CA ASP A 30 2.37 10.00 -4.79
C ASP A 30 3.78 10.46 -4.40
N VAL A 31 4.43 11.22 -5.28
CA VAL A 31 5.80 11.72 -5.15
C VAL A 31 5.95 12.52 -3.85
N ASP A 32 4.90 13.23 -3.45
CA ASP A 32 4.87 13.98 -2.19
C ASP A 32 4.89 13.06 -0.96
N LEU A 33 4.13 11.95 -0.96
CA LEU A 33 4.15 10.96 0.12
C LEU A 33 5.51 10.25 0.20
N GLU A 34 6.07 9.89 -0.95
CA GLU A 34 7.39 9.25 -1.03
C GLU A 34 8.48 10.17 -0.45
N ASN A 35 8.53 11.41 -0.92
CA ASN A 35 9.50 12.40 -0.45
C ASN A 35 9.36 12.66 1.05
N GLN A 36 8.12 12.84 1.54
CA GLN A 36 7.87 13.05 2.96
C GLN A 36 8.28 11.85 3.81
N TYR A 37 8.01 10.62 3.34
CA TYR A 37 8.39 9.40 4.03
C TYR A 37 9.92 9.23 4.12
N TYR A 38 10.66 9.47 3.03
CA TYR A 38 12.12 9.37 3.06
C TYR A 38 12.76 10.48 3.90
N ASN A 39 12.20 11.69 3.88
CA ASN A 39 12.61 12.76 4.77
C ASN A 39 12.44 12.35 6.25
N SER A 40 11.26 11.82 6.60
CA SER A 40 10.96 11.30 7.94
C SER A 40 11.91 10.17 8.36
N LYS A 41 12.26 9.29 7.42
CA LYS A 41 13.16 8.16 7.66
C LYS A 41 14.62 8.59 7.88
N SER A 42 15.06 9.66 7.23
CA SER A 42 16.37 10.27 7.49
C SER A 42 16.41 10.86 8.90
N LEU A 43 15.35 11.59 9.29
CA LEU A 43 15.26 12.25 10.59
C LEU A 43 15.27 11.28 11.77
N LYS A 44 14.82 10.03 11.58
CA LYS A 44 14.85 8.99 12.61
C LYS A 44 16.24 8.77 13.21
N GLU A 45 17.31 8.95 12.44
CA GLU A 45 18.68 8.72 12.91
C GLU A 45 19.23 9.91 13.71
N ASP A 46 18.75 11.11 13.40
CA ASP A 46 19.14 12.35 14.07
C ASP A 46 18.28 12.63 15.31
N ASP A 47 16.95 12.67 15.15
CA ASP A 47 16.00 13.00 16.19
C ASP A 47 14.70 12.18 16.04
N ALA A 48 14.55 11.22 16.93
CA ALA A 48 13.42 10.31 16.98
C ALA A 48 12.07 11.03 17.22
N ALA A 49 12.05 12.15 17.96
CA ALA A 49 10.84 12.90 18.21
C ALA A 49 10.40 13.70 16.97
N LEU A 50 11.35 14.34 16.28
CA LEU A 50 11.08 15.01 15.01
C LEU A 50 10.67 14.03 13.91
N ALA A 51 11.25 12.83 13.90
CA ALA A 51 10.84 11.78 12.98
C ALA A 51 9.38 11.37 13.16
N LEU A 52 8.89 11.27 14.41
CA LEU A 52 7.48 10.96 14.69
C LEU A 52 6.55 12.05 14.15
N GLU A 53 6.90 13.32 14.34
CA GLU A 53 6.12 14.44 13.78
C GLU A 53 6.12 14.41 12.24
N SER A 54 7.26 14.09 11.63
CA SER A 54 7.38 14.00 10.18
C SER A 54 6.58 12.82 9.60
N PHE A 55 6.56 11.67 10.28
CA PHE A 55 5.69 10.55 9.90
C PHE A 55 4.20 10.85 10.10
N GLN A 56 3.84 11.67 11.09
CA GLN A 56 2.45 12.14 11.23
C GLN A 56 2.00 12.93 10.00
N ARG A 57 2.89 13.77 9.43
CA ARG A 57 2.59 14.48 8.17
C ARG A 57 2.33 13.55 6.98
N VAL A 58 3.00 12.39 6.92
CA VAL A 58 2.72 11.37 5.88
C VAL A 58 1.27 10.88 6.01
N LEU A 59 0.78 10.71 7.24
CA LEU A 59 -0.60 10.29 7.49
C LEU A 59 -1.61 11.39 7.18
N ASP A 60 -1.25 12.65 7.42
CA ASP A 60 -2.13 13.78 7.13
C ASP A 60 -2.19 14.09 5.63
N LEU A 61 -1.13 13.80 4.88
CA LEU A 61 -1.07 13.89 3.42
C LEU A 61 -1.83 12.76 2.72
N GLU A 62 -1.88 11.58 3.35
CA GLU A 62 -2.57 10.42 2.80
C GLU A 62 -4.09 10.54 3.06
N GLU A 63 -4.85 10.96 2.05
CA GLU A 63 -6.31 11.14 2.16
C GLU A 63 -7.07 9.81 2.33
N GLN A 64 -6.59 8.74 1.68
CA GLN A 64 -7.15 7.40 1.76
C GLN A 64 -6.11 6.42 2.26
N LYS A 65 -6.50 5.49 3.14
CA LYS A 65 -5.58 4.49 3.72
C LYS A 65 -4.82 3.76 2.63
N GLY A 66 -3.52 4.01 2.55
CA GLY A 66 -2.64 3.51 1.52
C GLY A 66 -1.39 2.86 2.09
N GLU A 67 -0.46 2.52 1.18
CA GLU A 67 0.78 1.87 1.56
C GLU A 67 1.71 2.81 2.35
N TRP A 68 1.67 4.12 2.05
CA TRP A 68 2.55 5.12 2.66
C TRP A 68 2.21 5.37 4.13
N GLY A 69 0.93 5.52 4.47
CA GLY A 69 0.50 5.64 5.85
C GLY A 69 0.73 4.36 6.65
N PHE A 70 0.53 3.18 6.06
CA PHE A 70 0.89 1.93 6.72
C PHE A 70 2.40 1.84 7.02
N LYS A 71 3.25 2.21 6.05
CA LYS A 71 4.72 2.26 6.25
C LYS A 71 5.10 3.26 7.33
N ALA A 72 4.49 4.45 7.34
CA ALA A 72 4.73 5.50 8.35
C ALA A 72 4.37 5.00 9.76
N LEU A 73 3.16 4.46 9.95
CA LEU A 73 2.70 3.90 11.23
C LEU A 73 3.63 2.80 11.76
N LYS A 74 4.11 1.92 10.88
CA LYS A 74 5.07 0.87 11.24
C LYS A 74 6.39 1.45 11.74
N GLN A 75 6.89 2.53 11.14
CA GLN A 75 8.11 3.20 11.62
C GLN A 75 7.86 3.94 12.94
N MET A 76 6.72 4.63 13.07
CA MET A 76 6.34 5.31 14.31
C MET A 76 6.27 4.31 15.48
N ALA A 77 5.66 3.14 15.29
CA ALA A 77 5.61 2.10 16.30
C ALA A 77 7.01 1.61 16.71
N LYS A 78 7.92 1.42 15.74
CA LYS A 78 9.32 1.05 16.01
C LYS A 78 10.08 2.12 16.79
N ILE A 79 9.85 3.40 16.47
CA ILE A 79 10.50 4.52 17.16
C ILE A 79 9.98 4.62 18.59
N ASN A 80 8.66 4.56 18.79
CA ASN A 80 8.06 4.55 20.13
C ASN A 80 8.57 3.37 20.98
N PHE A 81 8.68 2.18 20.38
CA PHE A 81 9.25 1.01 21.06
C PHE A 81 10.74 1.16 21.39
N LYS A 82 11.50 1.99 20.67
CA LYS A 82 12.90 2.26 21.01
C LYS A 82 13.06 3.36 22.05
N LEU A 83 12.11 4.29 22.13
CA LEU A 83 12.09 5.39 23.09
C LEU A 83 11.55 4.97 24.47
N GLY A 84 10.79 3.87 24.54
CA GLY A 84 10.24 3.28 25.76
C GLY A 84 10.84 1.94 26.13
#